data_AF-X1K5F2-F1
#
_entry.id   AF-X1K5F2-F1
#
_cell.length_a   1.000
_cell.length_b   1.000
_cell.length_c   1.000
_cell.angle_alpha   90.00
_cell.angle_beta   90.00
_cell.angle_gamma   90.00
#
_symmetry.space_group_name_H-M   'P 1'
#
loop_
_entity.id
_entity.type
_entity.pdbx_description
1 polymer ?
#
loop_
_entity_poly.entity_id
_entity_poly.type
_entity_poly.pdbx_seq_one_letter_code
_entity_poly.pdbx_strand_id
1 'polypeptide(L)'
;SGDIGVYVQPVERARSFYCVFDLHCDPTNDDDIQRVKALFDEASETLVNMGAFFDRPYGLWAQMMYQRDAAYAEYLRKIKAQLDPNNIMNPGKLCF
;
A
#
# COMPACT_ATOMS: atom_id res chain seq x y z
N SER A 1 3.62 3.75 -25.20
CA SER A 1 3.72 3.91 -23.74
C SER A 1 2.48 4.65 -23.29
N GLY A 2 1.69 4.09 -22.37
CA GLY A 2 0.57 4.81 -21.78
C GLY A 2 1.10 5.89 -20.83
N ASP A 3 0.50 7.07 -20.86
CA ASP A 3 0.81 8.14 -19.91
C ASP A 3 0.40 7.71 -18.49
N ILE A 4 1.24 8.02 -17.50
CA ILE A 4 0.92 7.80 -16.09
C ILE A 4 0.07 8.99 -15.64
N GLY A 5 -1.13 8.72 -15.11
CA GLY A 5 -1.93 9.74 -14.47
C GLY A 5 -1.25 10.19 -13.17
N VAL A 6 -1.11 11.50 -12.97
CA VAL A 6 -0.45 12.04 -11.77
C VAL A 6 -1.34 13.09 -11.12
N TYR A 7 -1.60 12.88 -9.83
CA TYR A 7 -2.25 13.86 -8.98
C TYR A 7 -1.36 14.17 -7.78
N VAL A 8 -1.12 15.46 -7.54
CA VAL A 8 -0.32 15.94 -6.40
C VAL A 8 -1.08 17.07 -5.72
N GLN A 9 -1.40 16.86 -4.44
CA GLN A 9 -2.06 17.86 -3.60
C GLN A 9 -1.16 18.24 -2.43
N PRO A 10 -0.73 19.50 -2.31
CA PRO A 10 -0.10 19.99 -1.09
C PRO A 10 -1.07 19.88 0.09
N VAL A 11 -0.64 19.31 1.20
CA VAL A 11 -1.40 19.21 2.46
C VAL A 11 -0.59 19.80 3.60
N GLU A 12 -1.22 20.04 4.75
CA GLU A 12 -0.55 20.57 5.94
C GLU A 12 0.24 21.86 5.67
N ARG A 13 -0.38 22.83 4.98
CA ARG A 13 0.28 24.08 4.53
C ARG A 13 1.55 23.82 3.69
N ALA A 14 1.46 22.86 2.77
CA ALA A 14 2.55 22.41 1.90
C ALA A 14 3.78 21.83 2.64
N ARG A 15 3.59 21.31 3.86
CA ARG A 15 4.62 20.53 4.57
C ARG A 15 4.71 19.09 4.09
N SER A 16 3.62 18.58 3.51
CA SER A 16 3.53 17.25 2.93
C SER A 16 2.72 17.31 1.63
N PHE A 17 2.80 16.24 0.84
CA PHE A 17 2.08 16.14 -0.43
C PHE A 17 1.33 14.81 -0.47
N TYR A 18 0.05 14.86 -0.83
CA TYR A 18 -0.74 13.68 -1.16
C TYR A 18 -0.56 13.40 -2.65
N CYS A 19 0.10 12.29 -2.96
CA CYS A 19 0.45 11.92 -4.32
C CYS A 19 -0.32 10.65 -4.72
N VAL A 20 -0.95 10.68 -5.90
CA VAL A 20 -1.61 9.52 -6.50
C VAL A 20 -1.07 9.36 -7.92
N PHE A 21 -0.71 8.12 -8.26
CA PHE A 21 -0.20 7.73 -9.57
C PHE A 21 -1.10 6.64 -10.14
N ASP A 22 -1.68 6.86 -11.31
CA ASP A 22 -2.54 5.91 -11.99
C ASP A 22 -1.72 5.09 -12.98
N LEU A 23 -1.69 3.77 -12.75
CA LEU A 23 -1.03 2.80 -13.62
C LEU A 23 -2.09 2.05 -14.42
N HIS A 24 -2.17 2.35 -15.72
CA HIS A 24 -3.10 1.71 -16.64
C HIS A 24 -2.46 0.47 -17.28
N CYS A 25 -3.23 -0.61 -17.39
CA CYS A 25 -2.87 -1.81 -18.14
C CYS A 25 -4.05 -2.27 -19.01
N ASP A 26 -3.76 -2.92 -20.14
CA ASP A 26 -4.76 -3.65 -20.91
C ASP A 26 -5.08 -4.99 -20.21
N PRO A 27 -6.32 -5.20 -19.71
CA PRO A 27 -6.67 -6.41 -18.97
C PRO A 27 -6.76 -7.67 -19.85
N THR A 28 -6.62 -7.53 -21.16
CA THR A 28 -6.63 -8.66 -22.12
C THR A 28 -5.24 -9.05 -22.59
N ASN A 29 -4.21 -8.32 -22.16
CA ASN A 29 -2.82 -8.54 -22.53
C ASN A 29 -1.98 -8.92 -21.31
N ASP A 30 -1.69 -10.22 -21.20
CA ASP A 30 -0.94 -10.77 -20.06
C ASP A 30 0.45 -10.13 -19.89
N ASP A 31 1.16 -9.83 -20.98
CA ASP A 31 2.48 -9.19 -20.92
C ASP A 31 2.38 -7.77 -20.36
N ASP A 32 1.35 -7.02 -20.74
CA ASP A 32 1.12 -5.67 -20.23
C ASP A 32 0.72 -5.68 -18.75
N ILE A 33 -0.11 -6.65 -18.33
CA ILE A 33 -0.45 -6.89 -16.94
C ILE A 33 0.80 -7.16 -16.11
N GLN A 34 1.67 -8.09 -16.55
CA GLN A 34 2.89 -8.42 -15.81
C GLN A 34 3.85 -7.22 -15.75
N ARG A 35 3.99 -6.47 -16.84
CA ARG A 35 4.82 -5.27 -16.90
C ARG A 35 4.35 -4.20 -15.91
N VAL A 36 3.05 -3.92 -15.87
CA VAL A 36 2.48 -2.90 -14.98
C VAL A 36 2.51 -3.36 -13.53
N LYS A 37 2.31 -4.65 -13.26
CA LYS A 37 2.46 -5.22 -11.92
C LYS A 37 3.91 -5.12 -11.41
N ALA A 38 4.90 -5.46 -12.24
CA ALA A 38 6.31 -5.32 -11.87
C ALA A 38 6.67 -3.86 -11.57
N LEU A 39 6.18 -2.91 -12.38
CA LEU A 39 6.35 -1.48 -12.11
C LEU A 39 5.71 -1.07 -10.78
N PHE A 40 4.49 -1.53 -10.49
CA PHE A 40 3.82 -1.26 -9.23
C PHE A 40 4.61 -1.79 -8.03
N ASP A 41 5.11 -3.03 -8.10
CA ASP A 41 5.88 -3.67 -7.04
C ASP A 41 7.21 -2.91 -6.77
N GLU A 42 7.98 -2.62 -7.84
CA GLU A 42 9.27 -1.91 -7.76
C GLU A 42 9.11 -0.46 -7.26
N ALA A 43 8.13 0.27 -7.78
CA ALA A 43 7.86 1.65 -7.36
C ALA A 43 7.42 1.69 -5.89
N SER A 44 6.58 0.74 -5.46
CA SER A 44 6.14 0.62 -4.08
C SER A 44 7.31 0.38 -3.13
N GLU A 45 8.16 -0.59 -3.44
CA GLU A 45 9.35 -0.88 -2.64
C GLU A 45 10.29 0.33 -2.57
N THR A 46 10.56 0.98 -3.71
CA THR A 46 11.42 2.16 -3.79
C THR A 46 10.88 3.31 -2.95
N LEU A 47 9.59 3.64 -3.10
CA LEU A 47 8.94 4.72 -2.34
C LEU A 47 8.96 4.44 -0.83
N VAL A 48 8.63 3.20 -0.43
CA VAL A 48 8.73 2.75 0.96
C VAL A 48 10.18 2.94 1.45
N ASN A 49 11.19 2.50 0.70
CA ASN A 49 12.63 2.69 1.01
C ASN A 49 13.07 4.15 1.10
N MET A 50 12.42 5.05 0.37
CA MET A 50 12.66 6.50 0.47
C MET A 50 11.91 7.17 1.64
N GLY A 51 11.14 6.42 2.43
CA GLY A 51 10.40 6.94 3.58
C GLY A 51 9.02 7.50 3.24
N ALA A 52 8.47 7.13 2.08
CA ALA A 52 7.09 7.47 1.76
C ALA A 52 6.12 6.81 2.76
N PHE A 53 5.05 7.55 3.08
CA PHE A 53 3.98 7.08 3.93
C PHE A 53 2.76 6.72 3.07
N PHE A 54 2.22 5.52 3.28
CA PHE A 54 1.02 5.03 2.60
C PHE A 54 -0.17 5.12 3.56
N ASP A 55 -1.13 6.00 3.26
CA ASP A 55 -2.33 6.25 4.08
C ASP A 55 -3.29 5.06 4.09
N ARG A 56 -3.28 4.26 3.02
CA ARG A 56 -4.14 3.09 2.81
C ARG A 56 -3.29 1.85 2.50
N PRO A 57 -2.55 1.31 3.49
CA PRO A 57 -1.65 0.19 3.27
C PRO A 57 -2.45 -1.10 3.13
N TYR A 58 -2.86 -1.41 1.89
CA TYR A 58 -3.57 -2.64 1.51
C TYR A 58 -2.68 -3.51 0.64
N GLY A 59 -2.94 -4.83 0.64
CA GLY A 59 -2.17 -5.78 -0.16
C GLY A 59 -0.67 -5.68 0.16
N LEU A 60 0.13 -5.47 -0.90
CA LEU A 60 1.59 -5.33 -0.82
C LEU A 60 2.05 -4.28 0.19
N TRP A 61 1.40 -3.11 0.22
CA TRP A 61 1.79 -2.01 1.11
C TRP A 61 1.55 -2.34 2.58
N ALA A 62 0.52 -3.11 2.90
CA ALA A 62 0.29 -3.60 4.25
C ALA A 62 1.52 -4.39 4.72
N GLN A 63 1.92 -5.38 3.90
CA GLN A 63 3.05 -6.23 4.22
C GLN A 63 4.33 -5.40 4.39
N MET A 64 4.64 -4.53 3.43
CA MET A 64 5.83 -3.68 3.47
C MET A 64 5.87 -2.76 4.70
N MET A 65 4.72 -2.18 5.09
CA MET A 65 4.68 -1.24 6.21
C MET A 65 4.72 -1.94 7.57
N TYR A 66 3.97 -3.02 7.74
CA TYR A 66 3.92 -3.75 9.02
C TYR A 66 5.18 -4.58 9.28
N GLN A 67 5.93 -4.98 8.24
CA GLN A 67 7.23 -5.64 8.43
C GLN A 67 8.31 -4.69 8.98
N ARG A 68 8.19 -3.38 8.76
CA ARG A 68 9.17 -2.40 9.22
C ARG A 68 9.05 -2.05 10.70
N ASP A 69 7.86 -2.21 11.27
CA ASP A 69 7.62 -2.04 12.70
C ASP A 69 6.88 -3.26 13.25
N ALA A 70 7.67 -4.27 13.63
CA ALA A 70 7.15 -5.51 14.18
C ALA A 70 6.36 -5.28 15.48
N ALA A 71 6.75 -4.28 16.28
CA ALA A 71 6.08 -3.97 17.53
C ALA A 71 4.68 -3.40 17.26
N TYR A 72 4.57 -2.44 16.34
CA TYR A 72 3.29 -1.88 15.93
C TYR A 72 2.33 -2.95 15.39
N ALA A 73 2.82 -3.84 14.52
CA ALA A 73 2.03 -4.95 13.99
C ALA A 73 1.57 -5.93 15.10
N GLU A 74 2.42 -6.20 16.09
CA GLU A 74 2.07 -7.06 17.23
C GLU A 74 0.97 -6.43 18.10
N TYR A 75 1.07 -5.14 18.42
CA TYR A 75 0.06 -4.44 19.21
C TYR A 75 -1.30 -4.41 18.50
N LEU A 76 -1.32 -4.19 17.18
CA LEU A 76 -2.56 -4.25 16.41
C LEU A 76 -3.18 -5.65 16.43
N ARG A 77 -2.37 -6.72 16.30
CA ARG A 77 -2.85 -8.10 16.46
C ARG A 77 -3.46 -8.35 17.84
N LYS A 78 -2.84 -7.84 18.91
CA LYS A 78 -3.39 -7.94 20.27
C LYS A 78 -4.73 -7.24 20.39
N ILE A 79 -4.85 -6.01 19.87
CA ILE A 79 -6.11 -5.27 19.88
C ILE A 79 -7.19 -6.02 19.09
N LYS A 80 -6.86 -6.53 17.89
CA LYS A 80 -7.78 -7.33 17.07
C LYS A 80 -8.26 -8.58 17.79
N ALA A 81 -7.37 -9.29 18.49
CA ALA A 81 -7.74 -10.48 19.26
C ALA A 81 -8.71 -10.17 20.41
N GLN A 82 -8.60 -9.00 21.03
CA GLN A 82 -9.53 -8.57 22.10
C GLN A 82 -10.89 -8.15 21.53
N LEU A 83 -10.91 -7.44 20.40
CA LEU A 83 -12.14 -6.89 19.79
C LEU A 83 -12.88 -7.89 18.90
N ASP A 84 -12.17 -8.86 18.32
CA ASP A 84 -12.72 -9.89 17.45
C ASP A 84 -12.13 -11.27 17.78
N PRO A 85 -12.52 -11.87 18.93
CA PRO A 85 -11.96 -13.15 19.38
C PRO A 85 -12.23 -14.31 18.41
N ASN A 86 -13.33 -14.23 17.65
CA ASN A 86 -13.73 -15.26 16.68
C ASN A 86 -13.17 -15.02 15.28
N ASN A 87 -12.43 -13.94 15.08
CA ASN A 87 -11.85 -13.55 13.80
C ASN A 87 -12.88 -13.52 12.64
N ILE A 88 -14.03 -12.88 12.85
CA ILE A 88 -15.09 -12.75 11.82
C ILE A 88 -15.05 -11.40 11.09
N MET A 89 -14.44 -10.39 11.70
CA MET A 89 -14.35 -9.03 11.15
C MET A 89 -13.16 -8.92 10.19
N ASN A 90 -13.43 -9.20 8.91
CA ASN A 90 -12.54 -9.02 7.76
C ASN A 90 -11.12 -9.61 7.93
N PRO A 91 -10.99 -10.94 8.02
CA PRO A 91 -9.72 -11.62 8.26
C PRO A 91 -8.66 -11.33 7.17
N GLY A 92 -7.40 -11.16 7.58
CA GLY A 92 -6.26 -10.95 6.68
C GLY A 92 -6.05 -9.51 6.25
N LYS A 93 -6.91 -8.59 6.69
CA LYS A 93 -6.74 -7.15 6.44
C LYS A 93 -5.66 -6.58 7.36
N LEU A 94 -4.85 -5.63 6.89
CA LEU A 94 -3.76 -5.01 7.67
C LEU A 94 -2.71 -6.03 8.19
N CYS A 95 -2.56 -7.18 7.52
CA CYS A 95 -1.63 -8.26 7.86
C CYS A 95 -1.99 -9.14 9.07
N PHE A 96 -3.27 -9.23 9.46
CA PHE A 96 -3.74 -10.17 10.50
C PHE A 96 -5.22 -10.55 10.38
#